data_AF-A0A2U1KGH9-F1
#
_entry.id   AF-A0A2U1KGH9-F1
#
_cell.length_a   1.000
_cell.length_b   1.000
_cell.length_c   1.000
_cell.angle_alpha   90.00
_cell.angle_beta   90.00
_cell.angle_gamma   90.00
#
_symmetry.space_group_name_H-M   'P 1'
#
loop_
_entity.id
_entity.type
_entity.pdbx_description
1 polymer ?
#
loop_
_entity_poly.entity_id
_entity_poly.type
_entity_poly.pdbx_seq_one_letter_code
_entity_poly.pdbx_strand_id
1 'polypeptide(L)'
;MQMRTRSGGHDYEGLSYLSYEDTTPFFILDMFNLRSVDVNIEQGMAWVESGATLGELYYKVSEKSNIHGVPASVCSTVGVGGHFSGGGYGTLIRKYGLIVDQIEDAKLIDVNGELLDRSSMGEDLFWAITGGGGASFGVVLSFLFKLVHVPPKVTYFSLEKTSEEEIINVADKWFQIADKLDPDLFIRMGFNVINNTEGNKTISATFPSLFLGNTTSLVSQ
;
A
#
# COMPACT_ATOMS: atom_id res chain seq x y z
N MET A 1 -4.27 5.31 -31.22
CA MET A 1 -4.33 6.24 -30.08
C MET A 1 -3.97 5.43 -28.85
N GLN A 2 -2.99 5.84 -28.05
CA GLN A 2 -2.60 5.11 -26.84
C GLN A 2 -3.57 5.42 -25.68
N MET A 3 -3.67 4.49 -24.74
CA MET A 3 -4.45 4.66 -23.52
C MET A 3 -3.52 4.59 -22.31
N ARG A 4 -3.76 5.44 -21.31
CA ARG A 4 -3.12 5.37 -19.99
C ARG A 4 -4.17 5.27 -18.91
N THR A 5 -4.04 4.28 -18.02
CA THR A 5 -5.00 4.07 -16.94
C THR A 5 -4.55 4.85 -15.71
N ARG A 6 -5.47 5.57 -15.07
CA ARG A 6 -5.22 6.30 -13.82
C ARG A 6 -6.20 5.89 -12.74
N SER A 7 -5.67 5.45 -11.60
CA SER A 7 -6.41 5.31 -10.34
C SER A 7 -6.20 6.58 -9.48
N GLY A 8 -5.44 6.48 -8.39
CA GLY A 8 -5.18 7.62 -7.49
C GLY A 8 -4.07 8.59 -7.94
N GLY A 9 -3.48 8.39 -9.13
CA GLY A 9 -2.49 9.30 -9.70
C GLY A 9 -1.15 9.39 -8.96
N HIS A 10 -0.82 8.43 -8.09
CA HIS A 10 0.40 8.37 -7.27
C HIS A 10 1.62 7.78 -8.00
N ASP A 11 1.58 7.69 -9.33
CA ASP A 11 2.74 7.25 -10.10
C ASP A 11 3.87 8.29 -9.97
N TYR A 12 5.05 7.87 -9.53
CA TYR A 12 6.13 8.80 -9.17
C TYR A 12 6.67 9.57 -10.37
N GLU A 13 6.56 9.01 -11.57
CA GLU A 13 6.98 9.62 -12.83
C GLU A 13 5.76 10.17 -13.62
N GLY A 14 4.57 10.13 -13.03
CA GLY A 14 3.34 10.57 -13.66
C GLY A 14 2.92 9.75 -14.88
N LEU A 15 3.43 8.53 -15.07
CA LEU A 15 3.17 7.67 -16.25
C LEU A 15 1.71 7.28 -16.43
N SER A 16 0.85 7.50 -15.43
CA SER A 16 -0.61 7.32 -15.55
C SER A 16 -1.33 8.47 -16.25
N TYR A 17 -0.68 9.63 -16.42
CA TYR A 17 -1.26 10.82 -17.06
C TYR A 17 -0.28 11.62 -17.93
N LEU A 18 1.00 11.22 -18.01
CA LEU A 18 2.02 11.78 -18.88
C LEU A 18 2.50 10.71 -19.88
N SER A 19 2.95 11.20 -21.04
CA SER A 19 3.71 10.43 -22.02
C SER A 19 4.96 11.23 -22.37
N TYR A 20 6.12 10.57 -22.39
CA TYR A 20 7.39 11.16 -22.84
C TYR A 20 7.61 10.98 -24.36
N GLU A 21 6.70 10.28 -25.05
CA GLU A 21 6.73 10.19 -26.50
C GLU A 21 5.98 11.36 -27.13
N ASP A 22 6.72 12.32 -27.67
CA ASP A 22 6.18 13.53 -28.31
C ASP A 22 5.31 13.24 -29.55
N THR A 23 5.41 12.05 -30.14
CA THR A 23 4.78 11.72 -31.41
C THR A 23 3.51 10.89 -31.29
N THR A 24 3.17 10.38 -30.10
CA THR A 24 2.03 9.46 -29.92
C THR A 24 0.92 10.11 -29.08
N PRO A 25 -0.23 10.50 -29.69
CA PRO A 25 -1.37 10.99 -28.92
C PRO A 25 -1.96 9.89 -28.03
N PHE A 26 -2.30 10.25 -26.80
CA PHE A 26 -2.93 9.35 -25.83
C PHE A 26 -4.15 9.98 -25.16
N PHE A 27 -5.01 9.14 -24.58
CA PHE A 27 -6.07 9.54 -23.68
C PHE A 27 -5.92 8.85 -22.32
N ILE A 28 -6.53 9.44 -21.29
CA ILE A 28 -6.52 8.90 -19.94
C ILE A 28 -7.85 8.20 -19.68
N LEU A 29 -7.78 6.93 -19.30
CA LEU A 29 -8.88 6.22 -18.68
C LEU A 29 -8.79 6.43 -17.18
N ASP A 30 -9.56 7.39 -16.66
CA ASP A 30 -9.59 7.71 -15.24
C ASP A 30 -10.62 6.83 -14.51
N MET A 31 -10.12 5.99 -13.63
CA MET A 31 -10.89 4.99 -12.90
C MET A 31 -11.58 5.56 -11.66
N PHE A 32 -11.42 6.85 -11.33
CA PHE A 32 -11.88 7.43 -10.05
C PHE A 32 -13.37 7.21 -9.72
N ASN A 33 -14.24 6.89 -10.69
CA ASN A 33 -15.65 6.58 -10.44
C ASN A 33 -15.93 5.11 -10.11
N LEU A 34 -15.01 4.20 -10.42
CA LEU A 34 -15.06 2.79 -10.02
C LEU A 34 -14.37 2.64 -8.67
N ARG A 35 -15.08 3.00 -7.60
CA ARG A 35 -14.56 3.11 -6.23
C ARG A 35 -15.37 2.33 -5.18
N SER A 36 -16.19 1.37 -5.62
CA SER A 36 -16.96 0.53 -4.70
C SER A 36 -16.02 -0.31 -3.81
N VAL A 37 -16.44 -0.50 -2.56
CA VAL A 37 -15.79 -1.38 -1.58
C VAL A 37 -16.87 -2.21 -0.92
N ASP A 38 -16.86 -3.51 -1.16
CA ASP A 38 -17.79 -4.48 -0.57
C ASP A 38 -17.05 -5.41 0.37
N VAL A 39 -17.43 -5.39 1.65
CA VAL A 39 -16.69 -6.05 2.74
C VAL A 39 -17.55 -7.15 3.33
N ASN A 40 -17.05 -8.39 3.24
CA ASN A 40 -17.67 -9.57 3.85
C ASN A 40 -16.81 -10.07 5.01
N ILE A 41 -17.18 -9.68 6.23
CA ILE A 41 -16.48 -10.08 7.46
C ILE A 41 -16.67 -11.57 7.78
N GLU A 42 -17.80 -12.19 7.40
CA GLU A 42 -18.03 -13.62 7.62
C GLU A 42 -17.05 -14.48 6.82
N GLN A 43 -16.70 -14.03 5.61
CA GLN A 43 -15.70 -14.68 4.76
C GLN A 43 -14.28 -14.15 5.00
N GLY A 44 -14.12 -13.06 5.74
CA GLY A 44 -12.83 -12.38 5.91
C GLY A 44 -12.26 -11.84 4.60
N MET A 45 -13.11 -11.35 3.68
CA MET A 45 -12.71 -10.91 2.35
C MET A 45 -13.39 -9.60 1.96
N ALA A 46 -12.80 -8.89 1.00
CA ALA A 46 -13.40 -7.70 0.41
C ALA A 46 -13.15 -7.63 -1.10
N TRP A 47 -14.18 -7.21 -1.84
CA TRP A 47 -14.02 -6.70 -3.20
C TRP A 47 -13.76 -5.20 -3.15
N VAL A 48 -12.78 -4.73 -3.91
CA VAL A 48 -12.47 -3.31 -4.04
C VAL A 48 -12.20 -2.94 -5.49
N GLU A 49 -12.85 -1.90 -5.98
CA GLU A 49 -12.63 -1.37 -7.33
C GLU A 49 -11.36 -0.52 -7.40
N SER A 50 -10.68 -0.58 -8.54
CA SER A 50 -9.35 0.00 -8.75
C SER A 50 -9.26 1.52 -8.59
N GLY A 51 -10.39 2.23 -8.71
CA GLY A 51 -10.49 3.67 -8.51
C GLY A 51 -10.64 4.10 -7.05
N ALA A 52 -10.93 3.17 -6.13
CA ALA A 52 -10.96 3.48 -4.71
C ALA A 52 -9.57 3.88 -4.21
N THR A 53 -9.53 4.74 -3.20
CA THR A 53 -8.33 5.06 -2.44
C THR A 53 -8.15 4.09 -1.28
N LEU A 54 -6.91 3.92 -0.80
CA LEU A 54 -6.63 3.10 0.37
C LEU A 54 -7.37 3.61 1.62
N GLY A 55 -7.53 4.93 1.77
CA GLY A 55 -8.28 5.52 2.86
C GLY A 55 -9.76 5.14 2.86
N GLU A 56 -10.42 5.15 1.70
CA GLU A 56 -11.80 4.68 1.54
C GLU A 56 -11.92 3.19 1.89
N LEU A 57 -10.97 2.37 1.41
CA LEU A 57 -10.91 0.94 1.71
C LEU A 57 -10.77 0.69 3.22
N TYR A 58 -9.79 1.32 3.87
CA TYR A 58 -9.55 1.17 5.31
C TYR A 58 -10.76 1.58 6.13
N TYR A 59 -11.38 2.70 5.76
CA TYR A 59 -12.58 3.17 6.43
C TYR A 59 -13.71 2.14 6.35
N LYS A 60 -14.00 1.63 5.15
CA LYS A 60 -15.07 0.64 4.91
C LYS A 60 -14.85 -0.68 5.65
N VAL A 61 -13.60 -1.14 5.76
CA VAL A 61 -13.26 -2.32 6.58
C VAL A 61 -13.50 -2.02 8.06
N SER A 62 -13.04 -0.85 8.56
CA SER A 62 -13.20 -0.46 9.96
C SER A 62 -14.66 -0.26 10.39
N GLU A 63 -15.54 0.16 9.47
CA GLU A 63 -16.99 0.29 9.73
C GLU A 63 -17.63 -1.07 10.06
N LYS A 64 -17.05 -2.16 9.55
CA LYS A 64 -17.60 -3.52 9.67
C LYS A 64 -16.92 -4.34 10.78
N SER A 65 -15.67 -4.04 11.11
CA SER A 65 -14.89 -4.81 12.08
C SER A 65 -13.73 -4.01 12.67
N ASN A 66 -13.53 -4.14 13.97
CA ASN A 66 -12.37 -3.61 14.70
C ASN A 66 -11.21 -4.62 14.87
N ILE A 67 -11.34 -5.82 14.30
CA ILE A 67 -10.33 -6.89 14.36
C ILE A 67 -9.86 -7.35 12.96
N HIS A 68 -10.20 -6.59 11.92
CA HIS A 68 -9.77 -6.84 10.55
C HIS A 68 -9.00 -5.63 10.02
N GLY A 69 -7.93 -5.87 9.27
CA GLY A 69 -7.08 -4.86 8.66
C GLY A 69 -6.74 -5.19 7.20
N VAL A 70 -6.03 -4.28 6.56
CA VAL A 70 -5.57 -4.41 5.17
C VAL A 70 -4.06 -4.12 5.14
N PRO A 71 -3.19 -5.06 4.70
CA PRO A 71 -1.74 -4.88 4.70
C PRO A 71 -1.27 -4.07 3.48
N ALA A 72 -1.59 -2.77 3.46
CA ALA A 72 -1.27 -1.84 2.37
C ALA A 72 -0.67 -0.52 2.90
N SER A 73 -0.30 0.40 1.99
CA SER A 73 0.42 1.65 2.30
C SER A 73 -0.26 2.55 3.33
N VAL A 74 0.55 3.32 4.06
CA VAL A 74 0.09 4.35 4.99
C VAL A 74 -0.51 5.58 4.30
N CYS A 75 -0.24 5.77 3.01
CA CYS A 75 -0.71 6.94 2.27
C CYS A 75 -2.16 6.75 1.85
N SER A 76 -3.09 7.40 2.55
CA SER A 76 -4.54 7.20 2.37
C SER A 76 -5.07 7.59 0.98
N THR A 77 -4.41 8.50 0.25
CA THR A 77 -4.83 8.97 -1.07
C THR A 77 -4.31 8.13 -2.24
N VAL A 78 -3.46 7.14 -1.96
CA VAL A 78 -2.99 6.20 -2.99
C VAL A 78 -4.18 5.40 -3.50
N GLY A 79 -4.28 5.25 -4.82
CA GLY A 79 -5.35 4.45 -5.44
C GLY A 79 -5.03 2.97 -5.44
N VAL A 80 -6.05 2.15 -5.20
CA VAL A 80 -5.96 0.68 -5.11
C VAL A 80 -5.38 0.08 -6.38
N GLY A 81 -5.84 0.51 -7.57
CA GLY A 81 -5.44 -0.09 -8.84
C GLY A 81 -3.92 -0.14 -9.05
N GLY A 82 -3.26 1.01 -8.92
CA GLY A 82 -1.80 1.08 -9.03
C GLY A 82 -1.07 0.43 -7.86
N HIS A 83 -1.62 0.54 -6.64
CA HIS A 83 -0.97 0.00 -5.44
C HIS A 83 -0.96 -1.53 -5.41
N PHE A 84 -2.11 -2.16 -5.66
CA PHE A 84 -2.28 -3.61 -5.61
C PHE A 84 -1.53 -4.27 -6.78
N SER A 85 -1.57 -3.66 -7.96
CA SER A 85 -0.85 -4.22 -9.12
C SER A 85 0.68 -4.10 -9.03
N GLY A 86 1.18 -3.19 -8.20
CA GLY A 86 2.62 -2.98 -7.98
C GLY A 86 3.17 -3.67 -6.72
N GLY A 87 2.43 -4.59 -6.09
CA GLY A 87 2.87 -5.30 -4.89
C GLY A 87 2.29 -4.72 -3.61
N GLY A 88 2.59 -3.44 -3.34
CA GLY A 88 2.02 -2.64 -2.25
C GLY A 88 2.39 -3.10 -0.83
N TYR A 89 3.23 -2.31 -0.14
CA TYR A 89 3.62 -2.56 1.24
C TYR A 89 3.06 -1.51 2.22
N GLY A 90 3.04 -1.87 3.50
CA GLY A 90 2.71 -0.95 4.59
C GLY A 90 3.25 -1.41 5.94
N THR A 91 2.66 -0.88 7.01
CA THR A 91 3.09 -1.17 8.40
C THR A 91 2.84 -2.61 8.83
N LEU A 92 2.05 -3.38 8.09
CA LEU A 92 1.73 -4.77 8.38
C LEU A 92 2.62 -5.78 7.64
N ILE A 93 3.59 -5.30 6.83
CA ILE A 93 4.39 -6.16 5.94
C ILE A 93 5.14 -7.26 6.67
N ARG A 94 5.67 -6.99 7.87
CA ARG A 94 6.48 -7.96 8.61
C ARG A 94 5.69 -9.17 9.09
N LYS A 95 4.37 -9.03 9.27
CA LYS A 95 3.48 -10.11 9.71
C LYS A 95 2.73 -10.77 8.56
N TYR A 96 2.27 -9.99 7.59
CA TYR A 96 1.33 -10.46 6.57
C TYR A 96 1.86 -10.37 5.14
N GLY A 97 3.07 -9.86 4.92
CA GLY A 97 3.60 -9.65 3.57
C GLY A 97 2.97 -8.46 2.85
N LEU A 98 3.00 -8.51 1.53
CA LEU A 98 2.47 -7.48 0.63
C LEU A 98 0.96 -7.64 0.45
N ILE A 99 0.30 -6.63 -0.09
CA ILE A 99 -1.14 -6.75 -0.40
C ILE A 99 -1.40 -7.81 -1.47
N VAL A 100 -0.47 -8.01 -2.41
CA VAL A 100 -0.55 -9.07 -3.43
C VAL A 100 -0.58 -10.49 -2.85
N ASP A 101 0.02 -10.69 -1.68
CA ASP A 101 0.00 -11.99 -0.99
C ASP A 101 -1.40 -12.33 -0.44
N GLN A 102 -2.31 -11.35 -0.43
CA GLN A 102 -3.69 -11.50 0.04
C GLN A 102 -4.71 -11.56 -1.11
N ILE A 103 -4.31 -11.34 -2.37
CA ILE A 103 -5.25 -11.29 -3.50
C ILE A 103 -5.65 -12.71 -3.90
N GLU A 104 -6.96 -12.94 -3.97
CA GLU A 104 -7.54 -14.24 -4.32
C GLU A 104 -8.13 -14.26 -5.74
N ASP A 105 -8.62 -13.11 -6.22
CA ASP A 105 -9.23 -12.94 -7.54
C ASP A 105 -9.12 -11.48 -8.01
N ALA A 106 -9.35 -11.24 -9.29
CA ALA A 106 -9.40 -9.91 -9.88
C ALA A 106 -10.31 -9.91 -11.11
N LYS A 107 -10.94 -8.76 -11.39
CA LYS A 107 -11.65 -8.53 -12.65
C LYS A 107 -10.81 -7.63 -13.55
N LEU A 108 -10.57 -8.04 -14.78
CA LEU A 108 -9.72 -7.34 -15.75
C LEU A 108 -10.41 -7.24 -17.11
N ILE A 109 -10.19 -6.13 -17.82
CA ILE A 109 -10.48 -6.00 -19.25
C ILE A 109 -9.18 -6.20 -20.02
N ASP A 110 -9.17 -7.18 -20.93
CA ASP A 110 -8.02 -7.52 -21.76
C ASP A 110 -7.91 -6.62 -23.00
N VAL A 111 -6.95 -6.91 -23.87
CA VAL A 111 -6.73 -6.14 -25.12
C VAL A 111 -7.87 -6.28 -26.13
N ASN A 112 -8.67 -7.34 -26.03
CA ASN A 112 -9.82 -7.59 -26.89
C ASN A 112 -11.12 -6.97 -26.34
N GLY A 113 -11.08 -6.40 -25.13
CA GLY A 113 -12.24 -5.85 -24.45
C GLY A 113 -13.07 -6.91 -23.70
N GLU A 114 -12.52 -8.10 -23.49
CA GLU A 114 -13.18 -9.18 -22.77
C GLU A 114 -13.02 -8.99 -21.26
N LEU A 115 -14.10 -9.20 -20.52
CA LEU A 115 -14.09 -9.21 -19.06
C LEU A 115 -13.64 -10.58 -18.56
N LEU A 116 -12.49 -10.58 -17.89
CA LEU A 116 -11.89 -11.77 -17.32
C LEU A 116 -11.92 -11.70 -15.79
N ASP A 117 -12.17 -12.84 -15.17
CA ASP A 117 -11.86 -13.16 -13.78
C ASP A 117 -10.61 -14.05 -13.72
N ARG A 118 -10.15 -14.44 -12.52
CA ARG A 118 -8.96 -15.32 -12.38
C ARG A 118 -9.10 -16.61 -13.20
N SER A 119 -10.28 -17.24 -13.16
CA SER A 119 -10.51 -18.51 -13.84
C SER A 119 -10.39 -18.39 -15.37
N SER A 120 -10.86 -17.28 -15.94
CA SER A 120 -10.86 -17.05 -17.39
C SER A 120 -9.57 -16.39 -17.90
N MET A 121 -8.88 -15.60 -17.07
CA MET A 121 -7.57 -15.02 -17.44
C MET A 121 -6.42 -16.03 -17.34
N GLY A 122 -6.59 -17.07 -16.51
CA GLY A 122 -5.55 -18.07 -16.23
C GLY A 122 -4.49 -17.57 -15.26
N GLU A 123 -3.74 -18.51 -14.70
CA GLU A 123 -2.82 -18.23 -13.58
C GLU A 123 -1.61 -17.37 -13.97
N ASP A 124 -1.13 -17.45 -15.22
CA ASP A 124 0.01 -16.65 -15.68
C ASP A 124 -0.33 -15.15 -15.72
N LEU A 125 -1.50 -14.80 -16.25
CA LEU A 125 -1.96 -13.41 -16.29
C LEU A 125 -2.35 -12.92 -14.89
N PHE A 126 -2.99 -13.77 -14.08
CA PHE A 126 -3.28 -13.47 -12.68
C PHE A 126 -1.99 -13.14 -11.90
N TRP A 127 -0.95 -13.97 -12.02
CA TRP A 127 0.36 -13.72 -11.41
C TRP A 127 0.97 -12.39 -11.86
N ALA A 128 0.88 -12.08 -13.16
CA ALA A 128 1.45 -10.87 -13.72
C ALA A 128 0.79 -9.58 -13.18
N ILE A 129 -0.54 -9.58 -12.99
CA ILE A 129 -1.28 -8.41 -12.49
C ILE A 129 -1.17 -8.22 -10.97
N THR A 130 -0.68 -9.22 -10.23
CA THR A 130 -0.46 -9.16 -8.78
C THR A 130 1.00 -8.90 -8.44
N GLY A 131 1.60 -7.86 -9.01
CA GLY A 131 2.96 -7.40 -8.69
C GLY A 131 3.79 -6.92 -9.87
N GLY A 132 3.41 -7.25 -11.11
CA GLY A 132 4.14 -6.86 -12.33
C GLY A 132 3.94 -5.42 -12.78
N GLY A 133 3.08 -4.65 -12.09
CA GLY A 133 2.72 -3.27 -12.44
C GLY A 133 1.49 -3.18 -13.34
N GLY A 134 0.52 -2.36 -12.94
CA GLY A 134 -0.84 -2.37 -13.52
C GLY A 134 -1.00 -1.78 -14.92
N ALA A 135 0.04 -1.22 -15.53
CA ALA A 135 -0.06 -0.58 -16.84
C ALA A 135 0.15 -1.55 -18.02
N SER A 136 0.69 -2.75 -17.76
CA SER A 136 1.25 -3.61 -18.82
C SER A 136 0.32 -4.71 -19.34
N PHE A 137 -0.68 -5.11 -18.55
CA PHE A 137 -1.37 -6.40 -18.73
C PHE A 137 -2.89 -6.28 -18.97
N GLY A 138 -3.42 -5.05 -19.06
CA GLY A 138 -4.84 -4.78 -19.26
C GLY A 138 -5.35 -3.71 -18.29
N VAL A 139 -6.67 -3.60 -18.15
CA VAL A 139 -7.31 -2.68 -17.19
C VAL A 139 -7.93 -3.50 -16.06
N VAL A 140 -7.26 -3.58 -14.91
CA VAL A 140 -7.84 -4.21 -13.72
C VAL A 140 -8.96 -3.31 -13.18
N LEU A 141 -10.18 -3.83 -13.11
CA LEU A 141 -11.37 -3.14 -12.62
C LEU A 141 -11.51 -3.26 -11.10
N SER A 142 -11.21 -4.45 -10.54
CA SER A 142 -11.35 -4.71 -9.11
C SER A 142 -10.53 -5.90 -8.65
N PHE A 143 -10.25 -5.97 -7.36
CA PHE A 143 -9.56 -7.08 -6.70
C PHE A 143 -10.45 -7.67 -5.60
N LEU A 144 -10.41 -8.99 -5.46
CA LEU A 144 -10.87 -9.71 -4.27
C LEU A 144 -9.65 -10.09 -3.46
N PHE A 145 -9.66 -9.78 -2.16
CA PHE A 145 -8.53 -10.07 -1.29
C PHE A 145 -8.98 -10.45 0.12
N LYS A 146 -8.12 -11.19 0.82
CA LYS A 146 -8.28 -11.58 2.22
C LYS A 146 -7.97 -10.40 3.14
N LEU A 147 -8.85 -10.16 4.10
CA LEU A 147 -8.58 -9.27 5.22
C LEU A 147 -7.69 -9.99 6.23
N VAL A 148 -6.80 -9.26 6.88
CA VAL A 148 -5.90 -9.82 7.90
C VAL A 148 -6.42 -9.55 9.30
N HIS A 149 -6.15 -10.44 10.25
CA HIS A 149 -6.57 -10.24 11.62
C HIS A 149 -5.68 -9.20 12.32
N VAL A 150 -6.27 -8.29 13.09
CA VAL A 150 -5.53 -7.35 13.94
C VAL A 150 -6.12 -7.35 15.35
N PRO A 151 -5.30 -7.16 16.40
CA PRO A 151 -5.85 -7.05 17.74
C PRO A 151 -6.70 -5.77 17.85
N PRO A 152 -7.74 -5.75 18.70
CA PRO A 152 -8.60 -4.59 18.88
C PRO A 152 -7.88 -3.37 19.47
N LYS A 153 -6.65 -3.57 19.97
CA LYS A 153 -5.77 -2.52 20.47
C LYS A 153 -4.38 -2.70 19.91
N VAL A 154 -3.89 -1.66 19.24
CA VAL A 154 -2.51 -1.54 18.73
C VAL A 154 -1.77 -0.42 19.46
N THR A 155 -0.45 -0.41 19.34
CA THR A 155 0.41 0.64 19.92
C THR A 155 1.17 1.33 18.81
N TYR A 156 1.02 2.65 18.73
CA TYR A 156 1.80 3.50 17.84
C TYR A 156 2.76 4.35 18.67
N PHE A 157 3.99 4.51 18.19
CA PHE A 157 4.94 5.47 18.73
C PHE A 157 5.81 6.03 17.61
N SER A 158 6.35 7.22 17.82
CA SER A 158 7.31 7.82 16.90
C SER A 158 8.35 8.57 17.72
N LEU A 159 9.62 8.28 17.46
CA LEU A 159 10.74 9.02 18.02
C LEU A 159 11.27 9.97 16.96
N GLU A 160 11.75 11.14 17.39
CA GLU A 160 12.42 12.11 16.54
C GLU A 160 13.83 12.37 17.07
N LYS A 161 14.80 12.44 16.16
CA LYS A 161 16.20 12.75 16.44
C LYS A 161 16.70 13.81 15.47
N THR A 162 17.35 14.83 16.00
CA THR A 162 17.90 15.97 15.23
C THR A 162 19.41 16.11 15.40
N SER A 163 20.00 15.46 16.40
CA SER A 163 21.46 15.35 16.55
C SER A 163 22.00 14.32 15.58
N GLU A 164 22.99 14.70 14.78
CA GLU A 164 23.64 13.81 13.80
C GLU A 164 24.21 12.54 14.45
N GLU A 165 24.87 12.68 15.61
CA GLU A 165 25.42 11.55 16.36
C GLU A 165 24.32 10.58 16.82
N GLU A 166 23.21 11.10 17.35
CA GLU A 166 22.09 10.25 17.78
C GLU A 166 21.42 9.56 16.58
N ILE A 167 21.27 10.26 15.46
CA ILE A 167 20.70 9.71 14.23
C ILE A 167 21.56 8.53 13.76
N ILE A 168 22.88 8.71 13.67
CA ILE A 168 23.82 7.66 13.23
C ILE A 168 23.75 6.45 14.17
N ASN A 169 23.79 6.68 15.48
CA ASN A 169 23.77 5.60 16.47
C ASN A 169 22.47 4.78 16.41
N VAL A 170 21.32 5.44 16.30
CA VAL A 170 20.02 4.75 16.19
C VAL A 170 19.88 4.05 14.83
N ALA A 171 20.33 4.67 13.75
CA ALA A 171 20.28 4.09 12.41
C ALA A 171 21.14 2.82 12.30
N ASP A 172 22.39 2.85 12.79
CA ASP A 172 23.26 1.66 12.82
C ASP A 172 22.62 0.51 13.57
N LYS A 173 22.05 0.78 14.75
CA LYS A 173 21.37 -0.26 15.51
C LYS A 173 20.12 -0.78 14.79
N TRP A 174 19.32 0.11 14.20
CA TRP A 174 18.13 -0.25 13.42
C TRP A 174 18.49 -1.17 12.26
N PHE A 175 19.54 -0.87 11.48
CA PHE A 175 20.00 -1.75 10.38
C PHE A 175 20.38 -3.15 10.84
N GLN A 176 20.91 -3.31 12.05
CA GLN A 176 21.33 -4.61 12.57
C GLN A 176 20.17 -5.48 13.07
N ILE A 177 19.07 -4.87 13.55
CA ILE A 177 18.02 -5.60 14.28
C ILE A 177 16.63 -5.55 13.65
N ALA A 178 16.30 -4.54 12.83
CA ALA A 178 14.92 -4.27 12.42
C ALA A 178 14.25 -5.43 11.68
N ASP A 179 15.01 -6.20 10.90
CA ASP A 179 14.55 -7.40 10.20
C ASP A 179 14.28 -8.59 11.14
N LYS A 180 14.93 -8.61 12.31
CA LYS A 180 14.92 -9.72 13.29
C LYS A 180 13.98 -9.51 14.48
N LEU A 181 13.35 -8.34 14.60
CA LEU A 181 12.38 -8.04 15.64
C LEU A 181 11.15 -8.96 15.55
N ASP A 182 10.34 -9.03 16.61
CA ASP A 182 9.05 -9.73 16.56
C ASP A 182 8.23 -9.27 15.34
N PRO A 183 7.69 -10.18 14.50
CA PRO A 183 6.86 -9.83 13.34
C PRO A 183 5.71 -8.85 13.63
N ASP A 184 5.22 -8.78 14.87
CA ASP A 184 4.20 -7.83 15.32
C ASP A 184 4.70 -6.38 15.43
N LEU A 185 6.01 -6.14 15.43
CA LEU A 185 6.63 -4.83 15.53
C LEU A 185 7.19 -4.37 14.18
N PHE A 186 6.62 -3.28 13.66
CA PHE A 186 7.14 -2.57 12.49
C PHE A 186 7.75 -1.24 12.93
N ILE A 187 8.99 -0.97 12.49
CA ILE A 187 9.69 0.30 12.70
C ILE A 187 10.25 0.74 11.35
N ARG A 188 9.83 1.90 10.85
CA ARG A 188 10.46 2.54 9.69
C ARG A 188 11.21 3.78 10.11
N MET A 189 12.24 4.13 9.35
CA MET A 189 13.00 5.36 9.49
C MET A 189 12.64 6.31 8.33
N GLY A 190 12.40 7.58 8.64
CA GLY A 190 12.13 8.62 7.65
C GLY A 190 12.95 9.88 7.94
N PHE A 191 13.44 10.54 6.90
CA PHE A 191 14.25 11.75 7.01
C PHE A 191 13.51 12.96 6.47
N ASN A 192 13.63 14.08 7.17
CA ASN A 192 13.12 15.38 6.73
C ASN A 192 14.22 16.43 6.80
N VAL A 193 14.19 17.40 5.89
CA VAL A 193 15.00 18.61 6.00
C VAL A 193 14.24 19.61 6.86
N ILE A 194 14.85 20.03 7.95
CA ILE A 194 14.29 21.02 8.89
C ILE A 194 15.23 22.23 9.00
N ASN A 195 14.73 23.32 9.57
CA ASN A 195 15.60 24.43 10.00
C ASN A 195 15.94 24.26 11.47
N ASN A 196 17.22 24.42 11.83
CA ASN A 196 17.63 24.45 13.22
C ASN A 196 17.23 25.79 13.87
N THR A 197 17.55 25.96 15.16
CA THR A 197 17.27 27.20 15.92
C THR A 197 17.94 28.45 15.35
N GLU A 198 18.97 28.30 14.52
CA GLU A 198 19.70 29.39 13.85
C GLU A 198 19.19 29.64 12.42
N GLY A 199 18.18 28.88 11.96
CA GLY A 199 17.64 28.98 10.60
C GLY A 199 18.45 28.23 9.53
N ASN A 200 19.51 27.51 9.92
CA ASN A 200 20.29 26.68 9.02
C ASN A 200 19.57 25.36 8.74
N LYS A 201 19.66 24.87 7.50
CA LYS A 201 19.10 23.56 7.13
C LYS A 201 19.86 22.43 7.82
N THR A 202 19.13 21.53 8.44
CA THR A 202 19.64 20.29 9.03
C THR A 202 18.67 19.13 8.77
N ILE A 203 19.01 17.92 9.20
CA ILE A 203 18.22 16.70 9.03
C ILE A 203 17.54 16.33 10.34
N SER A 204 16.26 15.94 10.27
CA SER A 204 15.55 15.24 11.34
C SER A 204 15.25 13.81 10.88
N ALA A 205 15.56 12.83 11.73
CA ALA A 205 15.16 11.45 11.55
C ALA A 205 13.97 11.12 12.45
N THR A 206 12.96 10.49 11.87
CA THR A 206 11.75 10.02 12.55
C THR A 206 11.66 8.51 12.49
N PHE A 207 11.14 7.90 13.54
CA PHE A 207 10.97 6.44 13.64
C PHE A 207 9.51 6.03 13.89
N PRO A 208 8.59 6.26 12.92
CA PRO A 208 7.20 5.82 13.05
C PRO A 208 7.14 4.30 13.20
N SER A 209 6.44 3.86 14.24
CA SER A 209 6.42 2.46 14.64
C SER A 209 5.00 2.02 14.98
N LEU A 210 4.65 0.81 14.54
CA LEU A 210 3.37 0.17 14.83
C LEU A 210 3.64 -1.20 15.45
N PHE A 211 3.01 -1.46 16.58
CA PHE A 211 3.02 -2.76 17.23
C PHE A 211 1.59 -3.33 17.30
N LEU A 212 1.42 -4.57 16.86
CA LEU A 212 0.16 -5.30 16.95
C LEU A 212 -0.06 -5.88 18.36
N GLY A 213 -0.22 -4.97 19.31
CA GLY A 213 -0.50 -5.28 20.71
C GLY A 213 -0.59 -4.02 21.56
N ASN A 214 -0.77 -4.20 22.86
CA ASN A 214 -0.82 -3.08 23.81
C ASN A 214 0.58 -2.69 24.31
N THR A 215 0.66 -1.56 25.01
CA THR A 215 1.92 -1.03 25.55
C THR A 215 2.58 -1.97 26.55
N THR A 216 1.81 -2.72 27.35
CA THR A 216 2.34 -3.70 28.31
C THR A 216 3.05 -4.84 27.61
N SER A 217 2.44 -5.41 26.56
CA SER A 217 3.06 -6.47 25.75
C SER A 217 4.28 -6.00 24.96
N LEU A 218 4.30 -4.73 24.53
CA LEU A 218 5.43 -4.15 23.80
C LEU A 218 6.69 -4.05 24.68
N VAL A 219 6.56 -3.58 25.92
CA VAL A 219 7.71 -3.38 26.82
C VAL A 219 8.20 -4.67 27.47
N SER A 220 7.47 -5.77 27.31
CA SER A 220 7.85 -7.09 27.82
C SER A 220 8.55 -7.98 26.80
N GLN A 221 8.75 -7.49 25.56
CA GLN A 221 9.48 -8.20 24.51
C GLN A 221 10.99 -8.17 24.73
#